data_AF-A0A439SJQ8-F1
#
_entry.id   AF-A0A439SJQ8-F1
#
_cell.length_a   1.000
_cell.length_b   1.000
_cell.length_c   1.000
_cell.angle_alpha   90.00
_cell.angle_beta   90.00
_cell.angle_gamma   90.00
#
_symmetry.space_group_name_H-M   'P 1'
#
loop_
_entity.id
_entity.type
_entity.pdbx_description
1 polymer ?
#
loop_
_entity_poly.entity_id
_entity_poly.type
_entity_poly.pdbx_seq_one_letter_code
_entity_poly.pdbx_strand_id
1 'polypeptide(L)'
;MVDTPKDRGDRSPVHCGEAKLRNGKMAAGRYLLNAGLASVLAFAAGKALAAEIKFSDVVQNIADNTIVIEVDADDVLVFDGGNVDLGGKNLLINAPRLKAIDITVVRSFDPEVRPPTVEGEAAQGQAGANGGSWGCTTLKIGGLFGTITVCSRDGQIGQTGNTGEGGRQGAPSGKIVITAAAIEGDGKLVVIGNGQSGGKGQQGGKGGDGGRGANGTNRGGDVFCNGSQTPLNGGAGGRGGPGGIGGTGGIGGAGAEIVLSSALQEATRTYDTIDLGWLSSMEAAEAEKLASVRLMVAAPGGLFGIGGEPGTPGDGKAGGDPGKGGHCGGGSDPGAPGRPGDPGQKGSDGSLGPAGSIRFE
;
A
#
# COMPACT_ATOMS: atom_id res chain seq x y z
N MET A 1 0.41 -52.99 -20.16
CA MET A 1 0.21 -54.21 -19.35
C MET A 1 1.35 -54.28 -18.36
N VAL A 2 1.02 -54.30 -17.05
CA VAL A 2 1.87 -54.66 -15.89
C VAL A 2 2.98 -53.65 -15.56
N ASP A 3 3.22 -53.12 -14.36
CA ASP A 3 2.50 -53.02 -13.08
C ASP A 3 3.19 -51.91 -12.28
N THR A 4 2.43 -51.15 -11.48
CA THR A 4 2.92 -50.27 -10.39
C THR A 4 3.25 -51.07 -9.12
N PRO A 5 4.12 -50.54 -8.24
CA PRO A 5 3.64 -50.13 -6.91
C PRO A 5 4.21 -48.76 -6.49
N LYS A 6 3.36 -47.82 -6.02
CA LYS A 6 3.02 -47.57 -4.60
C LYS A 6 4.24 -47.18 -3.75
N ASP A 7 4.37 -45.87 -3.45
CA ASP A 7 4.53 -45.46 -2.06
C ASP A 7 3.99 -44.06 -1.80
N ARG A 8 3.15 -43.95 -0.76
CA ARG A 8 2.50 -42.73 -0.28
C ARG A 8 3.27 -42.26 0.95
N GLY A 9 3.92 -41.10 0.84
CA GLY A 9 4.42 -40.36 2.00
C GLY A 9 3.36 -39.41 2.53
N ASP A 10 2.90 -39.69 3.73
CA ASP A 10 1.95 -38.92 4.54
C ASP A 10 2.29 -37.43 4.59
N ARG A 11 1.31 -36.60 4.23
CA ARG A 11 1.29 -35.18 4.59
C ARG A 11 0.53 -35.02 5.89
N SER A 12 1.26 -34.77 6.97
CA SER A 12 0.69 -34.22 8.21
C SER A 12 0.21 -32.78 7.95
N PRO A 13 -1.08 -32.45 8.21
CA PRO A 13 -1.49 -31.06 8.29
C PRO A 13 -1.12 -30.50 9.67
N VAL A 14 -0.33 -29.44 9.69
CA VAL A 14 -0.12 -28.64 10.90
C VAL A 14 -1.46 -27.96 11.23
N HIS A 15 -2.04 -28.37 12.35
CA HIS A 15 -3.21 -27.77 12.98
C HIS A 15 -2.97 -26.27 13.22
N CYS A 16 -3.62 -25.41 12.45
CA CYS A 16 -3.92 -24.05 12.89
C CYS A 16 -5.05 -24.15 13.92
N GLY A 17 -4.75 -23.72 15.14
CA GLY A 17 -5.69 -23.71 16.25
C GLY A 17 -6.94 -22.89 15.90
N GLU A 18 -8.10 -23.54 16.02
CA GLU A 18 -9.40 -22.89 16.00
C GLU A 18 -9.49 -21.89 17.16
N ALA A 19 -9.41 -20.60 16.84
CA ALA A 19 -9.86 -19.56 17.74
C ALA A 19 -11.39 -19.71 17.88
N LYS A 20 -11.79 -20.33 19.01
CA LYS A 20 -13.17 -20.51 19.45
C LYS A 20 -13.83 -19.14 19.66
N LEU A 21 -14.36 -18.58 18.57
CA LEU A 21 -15.25 -17.41 18.61
C LEU A 21 -16.50 -17.80 19.43
N ARG A 22 -16.54 -17.31 20.66
CA ARG A 22 -17.71 -17.39 21.52
C ARG A 22 -18.85 -16.66 20.82
N ASN A 23 -19.85 -17.44 20.38
CA ASN A 23 -21.17 -16.93 20.02
C ASN A 23 -21.81 -16.29 21.25
N GLY A 24 -21.53 -15.00 21.47
CA GLY A 24 -22.33 -14.14 22.33
C GLY A 24 -23.63 -13.83 21.61
N LYS A 25 -24.69 -14.58 21.91
CA LYS A 25 -26.06 -14.16 21.65
C LYS A 25 -26.29 -12.83 22.37
N MET A 26 -26.15 -11.71 21.67
CA MET A 26 -26.62 -10.43 22.18
C MET A 26 -28.13 -10.37 22.01
N ALA A 27 -28.79 -10.28 23.15
CA ALA A 27 -30.22 -10.14 23.27
C ALA A 27 -30.67 -8.87 22.53
N ALA A 28 -31.68 -9.01 21.68
CA ALA A 28 -32.46 -7.89 21.17
C ALA A 28 -33.16 -7.22 22.36
N GLY A 29 -32.56 -6.15 22.87
CA GLY A 29 -33.15 -5.28 23.89
C GLY A 29 -34.28 -4.46 23.28
N ARG A 30 -35.47 -5.07 23.19
CA ARG A 30 -36.72 -4.31 23.04
C ARG A 30 -36.95 -3.53 24.33
N TYR A 31 -36.67 -2.23 24.32
CA TYR A 31 -37.18 -1.32 25.33
C TYR A 31 -38.68 -1.14 25.10
N LEU A 32 -39.47 -1.99 25.78
CA LEU A 32 -40.89 -1.74 26.03
C LEU A 32 -40.98 -0.82 27.25
N LEU A 33 -41.27 0.47 27.01
CA LEU A 33 -41.69 1.40 28.04
C LEU A 33 -43.08 0.96 28.54
N ASN A 34 -43.15 0.56 29.80
CA ASN A 34 -44.41 0.24 30.47
C ASN A 34 -45.14 1.55 30.81
N ALA A 35 -46.37 1.64 30.31
CA ALA A 35 -47.35 2.63 30.69
C ALA A 35 -47.86 2.39 32.11
N GLY A 36 -48.03 3.46 32.89
CA GLY A 36 -48.87 3.42 34.09
C GLY A 36 -48.49 4.44 35.15
N LEU A 37 -48.99 5.68 35.02
CA LEU A 37 -49.81 6.30 36.07
C LEU A 37 -50.44 7.59 35.54
N ALA A 38 -51.76 7.62 35.58
CA ALA A 38 -52.55 8.82 35.32
C ALA A 38 -52.46 9.77 36.53
N SER A 39 -52.10 11.03 36.29
CA SER A 39 -52.39 12.16 37.17
C SER A 39 -52.82 13.35 36.32
N VAL A 40 -54.07 13.76 36.54
CA VAL A 40 -54.66 15.01 36.07
C VAL A 40 -53.91 16.17 36.73
N LEU A 41 -53.18 16.96 35.95
CA LEU A 41 -52.61 18.25 36.33
C LEU A 41 -52.74 19.23 35.17
N ALA A 42 -53.06 20.47 35.52
CA ALA A 42 -53.49 21.54 34.63
C ALA A 42 -52.54 21.82 33.46
N PHE A 43 -53.13 22.07 32.29
CA PHE A 43 -52.47 22.61 31.09
C PHE A 43 -51.96 24.03 31.35
N ALA A 44 -50.79 24.15 31.98
CA ALA A 44 -49.85 25.15 31.54
C ALA A 44 -49.21 24.56 30.27
N ALA A 45 -49.45 25.15 29.11
CA ALA A 45 -48.70 24.87 27.89
C ALA A 45 -47.25 25.37 28.08
N GLY A 46 -46.52 24.74 28.99
CA GLY A 46 -45.08 24.85 29.08
C GLY A 46 -44.56 24.21 27.80
N LYS A 47 -43.99 25.04 26.92
CA LYS A 47 -43.16 24.52 25.83
C LYS A 47 -42.19 23.55 26.48
N ALA A 48 -42.33 22.25 26.20
CA ALA A 48 -41.33 21.27 26.59
C ALA A 48 -40.00 21.82 26.08
N LEU A 49 -39.03 21.95 26.99
CA LEU A 49 -37.71 22.43 26.60
C LEU A 49 -37.17 21.43 25.57
N ALA A 50 -36.75 21.96 24.41
CA ALA A 50 -36.09 21.20 23.35
C ALA A 50 -35.07 20.23 23.95
N ALA A 51 -35.14 18.94 23.62
CA ALA A 51 -34.15 18.01 24.08
C ALA A 51 -32.83 18.27 23.33
N GLU A 52 -31.73 18.24 24.09
CA GLU A 52 -30.39 18.31 23.53
C GLU A 52 -29.87 16.89 23.32
N ILE A 53 -29.68 16.51 22.05
CA ILE A 53 -29.17 15.19 21.67
C ILE A 53 -27.70 15.35 21.30
N LYS A 54 -26.80 14.68 22.02
CA LYS A 54 -25.36 14.79 21.74
C LYS A 54 -24.99 13.95 20.53
N PHE A 55 -24.20 14.53 19.64
CA PHE A 55 -23.63 13.85 18.47
C PHE A 55 -22.78 12.65 18.90
N SER A 56 -21.97 12.82 19.96
CA SER A 56 -21.12 11.77 20.52
C SER A 56 -21.89 10.54 21.02
N ASP A 57 -23.15 10.68 21.43
CA ASP A 57 -24.00 9.58 21.92
C ASP A 57 -24.63 8.79 20.76
N VAL A 58 -25.02 9.48 19.68
CA VAL A 58 -25.76 8.86 18.56
C VAL A 58 -24.83 8.24 17.51
N VAL A 59 -23.61 8.74 17.36
CA VAL A 59 -22.67 8.29 16.31
C VAL A 59 -22.00 6.95 16.63
N GLN A 60 -22.14 6.42 17.84
CA GLN A 60 -21.40 5.22 18.29
C GLN A 60 -21.86 3.91 17.64
N ASN A 61 -23.03 3.88 16.98
CA ASN A 61 -23.58 2.68 16.33
C ASN A 61 -23.23 2.61 14.83
N ILE A 62 -21.93 2.57 14.52
CA ILE A 62 -21.43 2.52 13.15
C ILE A 62 -21.42 1.08 12.60
N ALA A 63 -22.54 0.37 12.62
CA ALA A 63 -22.63 -0.99 12.05
C ALA A 63 -22.81 -0.94 10.52
N ASP A 64 -23.66 -0.04 10.04
CA ASP A 64 -24.05 0.01 8.64
C ASP A 64 -23.11 0.88 7.78
N ASN A 65 -23.27 0.83 6.46
CA ASN A 65 -22.51 1.66 5.52
C ASN A 65 -22.96 3.14 5.51
N THR A 66 -24.02 3.45 6.26
CA THR A 66 -24.65 4.76 6.34
C THR A 66 -25.01 5.06 7.78
N ILE A 67 -24.53 6.18 8.30
CA ILE A 67 -24.91 6.72 9.60
C ILE A 67 -26.04 7.71 9.35
N VAL A 68 -27.22 7.43 9.89
CA VAL A 68 -28.39 8.30 9.79
C VAL A 68 -28.71 8.86 11.16
N ILE A 69 -28.74 10.18 11.28
CA ILE A 69 -29.10 10.91 12.49
C ILE A 69 -30.31 11.77 12.15
N GLU A 70 -31.46 11.37 12.66
CA GLU A 70 -32.71 12.13 12.57
C GLU A 70 -33.04 12.70 13.94
N VAL A 71 -33.32 14.00 13.97
CA VAL A 71 -33.66 14.74 15.19
C VAL A 71 -35.01 15.39 14.99
N ASP A 72 -35.87 15.27 16.01
CA ASP A 72 -37.23 15.80 15.97
C ASP A 72 -37.25 17.32 15.80
N ALA A 73 -38.38 17.83 15.30
CA ALA A 73 -38.59 19.25 14.95
C ALA A 73 -38.24 20.22 16.10
N ASP A 74 -38.53 19.81 17.33
CA ASP A 74 -38.39 20.62 18.54
C ASP A 74 -37.04 20.43 19.23
N ASP A 75 -36.19 19.50 18.77
CA ASP A 75 -34.93 19.14 19.43
C ASP A 75 -33.72 19.83 18.79
N VAL A 76 -32.54 19.61 19.37
CA VAL A 76 -31.26 20.18 18.92
C VAL A 76 -30.20 19.09 18.90
N LEU A 77 -29.50 18.94 17.76
CA LEU A 77 -28.29 18.12 17.69
C LEU A 77 -27.09 18.93 18.20
N VAL A 78 -26.47 18.45 19.27
CA VAL A 78 -25.36 19.12 19.95
C VAL A 78 -24.03 18.47 19.57
N PHE A 79 -23.14 19.26 18.98
CA PHE A 79 -21.74 18.92 18.77
C PHE A 79 -20.94 19.35 19.99
N ASP A 80 -20.60 18.37 20.81
CA ASP A 80 -20.01 18.53 22.15
C ASP A 80 -18.49 18.31 22.19
N GLY A 81 -17.83 18.35 21.03
CA GLY A 81 -16.38 18.20 20.87
C GLY A 81 -15.96 16.85 20.30
N GLY A 82 -14.65 16.67 20.12
CA GLY A 82 -14.03 15.39 19.78
C GLY A 82 -13.79 15.12 18.28
N ASN A 83 -13.24 13.94 18.00
CA ASN A 83 -12.89 13.48 16.65
C ASN A 83 -13.69 12.22 16.31
N VAL A 84 -14.34 12.21 15.15
CA VAL A 84 -15.11 11.07 14.64
C VAL A 84 -14.59 10.68 13.27
N ASP A 85 -14.17 9.43 13.12
CA ASP A 85 -13.83 8.81 11.84
C ASP A 85 -15.00 7.97 11.34
N LEU A 86 -15.49 8.27 10.14
CA LEU A 86 -16.60 7.57 9.50
C LEU A 86 -16.15 6.26 8.83
N GLY A 87 -14.84 6.03 8.65
CA GLY A 87 -14.32 4.85 7.96
C GLY A 87 -14.82 4.71 6.52
N GLY A 88 -15.04 5.84 5.84
CA GLY A 88 -15.53 5.95 4.47
C GLY A 88 -17.04 5.84 4.32
N LYS A 89 -17.79 5.75 5.42
CA LYS A 89 -19.25 5.57 5.39
C LYS A 89 -19.99 6.85 5.04
N ASN A 90 -21.24 6.70 4.59
CA ASN A 90 -22.11 7.84 4.38
C ASN A 90 -22.56 8.42 5.73
N LEU A 91 -22.76 9.73 5.80
CA LEU A 91 -23.32 10.42 6.96
C LEU A 91 -24.51 11.27 6.51
N LEU A 92 -25.68 11.02 7.08
CA LEU A 92 -26.91 11.77 6.82
C LEU A 92 -27.39 12.34 8.14
N ILE A 93 -27.32 13.67 8.28
CA ILE A 93 -27.84 14.41 9.42
C ILE A 93 -29.07 15.16 8.94
N ASN A 94 -30.22 14.86 9.54
CA ASN A 94 -31.45 15.61 9.38
C ASN A 94 -31.87 16.15 10.75
N ALA A 95 -31.48 17.39 11.02
CA ALA A 95 -31.73 18.03 12.30
C ALA A 95 -32.15 19.49 12.08
N PRO A 96 -33.33 19.93 12.54
CA PRO A 96 -33.78 21.30 12.33
C PRO A 96 -32.79 22.35 12.83
N ARG A 97 -32.12 22.06 13.95
CA ARG A 97 -31.16 22.95 14.60
C ARG A 97 -29.92 22.18 15.03
N LEU A 98 -28.77 22.79 14.75
CA LEU A 98 -27.46 22.33 15.22
C LEU A 98 -26.94 23.31 16.28
N LYS A 99 -26.27 22.79 17.30
CA LYS A 99 -25.58 23.59 18.31
C LYS A 99 -24.17 23.06 18.49
N ALA A 100 -23.16 23.87 18.20
CA ALA A 100 -21.77 23.54 18.47
C ALA A 100 -21.35 24.19 19.79
N ILE A 101 -20.99 23.37 20.78
CA ILE A 101 -20.51 23.84 22.08
C ILE A 101 -18.98 23.84 22.11
N ASP A 102 -18.36 22.87 21.46
CA ASP A 102 -16.90 22.73 21.34
C ASP A 102 -16.51 22.43 19.89
N ILE A 103 -15.24 22.15 19.62
CA ILE A 103 -14.74 21.77 18.30
C ILE A 103 -14.98 20.28 18.07
N THR A 104 -15.91 19.95 17.19
CA THR A 104 -16.12 18.58 16.69
C THR A 104 -15.58 18.44 15.28
N VAL A 105 -14.72 17.45 15.07
CA VAL A 105 -14.14 17.10 13.77
C VAL A 105 -14.72 15.78 13.29
N VAL A 106 -15.45 15.82 12.19
CA VAL A 106 -15.98 14.63 11.51
C VAL A 106 -15.16 14.43 10.24
N ARG A 107 -14.49 13.28 10.12
CA ARG A 107 -13.66 12.93 8.97
C ARG A 107 -14.12 11.63 8.33
N SER A 108 -13.99 11.54 7.02
CA SER A 108 -14.35 10.31 6.29
C SER A 108 -13.32 9.20 6.50
N PHE A 109 -12.03 9.52 6.46
CA PHE A 109 -10.97 8.57 6.81
C PHE A 109 -9.93 9.27 7.67
N ASP A 110 -9.32 8.56 8.61
CA ASP A 110 -8.05 8.97 9.18
C ASP A 110 -6.95 9.03 8.07
N PRO A 111 -6.23 10.16 7.93
CA PRO A 111 -5.16 10.29 6.92
C PRO A 111 -4.03 9.26 7.05
N GLU A 112 -3.81 8.72 8.26
CA GLU A 112 -2.79 7.71 8.53
C GLU A 112 -3.23 6.30 8.09
N VAL A 113 -4.55 6.07 7.95
CA VAL A 113 -5.09 4.77 7.56
C VAL A 113 -4.92 4.58 6.05
N ARG A 114 -4.04 3.64 5.70
CA ARG A 114 -3.76 3.20 4.33
C ARG A 114 -4.25 1.77 4.10
N PRO A 115 -4.60 1.40 2.85
CA PRO A 115 -4.74 0.02 2.46
C PRO A 115 -3.47 -0.79 2.80
N PRO A 116 -3.60 -2.10 3.07
CA PRO A 116 -2.45 -2.95 3.29
C PRO A 116 -1.42 -2.82 2.17
N THR A 117 -0.15 -2.69 2.55
CA THR A 117 0.99 -2.73 1.63
C THR A 117 0.99 -4.05 0.86
N VAL A 118 1.37 -4.01 -0.42
CA VAL A 118 1.62 -5.25 -1.16
C VAL A 118 2.89 -5.89 -0.59
N GLU A 119 2.72 -7.00 0.12
CA GLU A 119 3.80 -7.66 0.84
C GLU A 119 4.80 -8.33 -0.11
N GLY A 120 6.03 -8.50 0.39
CA GLY A 120 7.08 -9.25 -0.28
C GLY A 120 7.94 -8.43 -1.25
N GLU A 121 8.81 -9.16 -1.92
CA GLU A 121 9.73 -8.67 -2.94
C GLU A 121 9.30 -9.27 -4.29
N ALA A 122 9.38 -8.50 -5.37
CA ALA A 122 9.17 -9.04 -6.70
C ALA A 122 10.21 -10.13 -7.03
N ALA A 123 9.90 -10.96 -8.04
CA ALA A 123 10.75 -12.10 -8.35
C ALA A 123 12.18 -11.68 -8.78
N GLN A 124 13.15 -12.50 -8.40
CA GLN A 124 14.54 -12.30 -8.77
C GLN A 124 14.74 -12.40 -10.28
N GLY A 125 15.65 -11.60 -10.83
CA GLY A 125 16.14 -11.75 -12.19
C GLY A 125 16.80 -13.12 -12.42
N GLN A 126 16.81 -13.59 -13.67
CA GLN A 126 17.50 -14.83 -14.01
C GLN A 126 19.01 -14.70 -13.83
N ALA A 127 19.64 -15.74 -13.28
CA ALA A 127 21.09 -15.80 -13.17
C ALA A 127 21.76 -15.82 -14.55
N GLY A 128 22.94 -15.23 -14.65
CA GLY A 128 23.79 -15.27 -15.84
C GLY A 128 24.29 -16.68 -16.13
N ALA A 129 24.43 -17.02 -17.41
CA ALA A 129 25.02 -18.28 -17.82
C ALA A 129 26.50 -18.39 -17.39
N ASN A 130 26.91 -19.57 -16.94
CA ASN A 130 28.32 -19.87 -16.66
C ASN A 130 29.15 -19.80 -17.95
N GLY A 131 30.40 -19.36 -17.84
CA GLY A 131 31.37 -19.40 -18.92
C GLY A 131 31.51 -20.80 -19.52
N GLY A 132 31.66 -20.86 -20.83
CA GLY A 132 31.70 -22.09 -21.62
C GLY A 132 30.33 -22.59 -22.09
N SER A 133 29.23 -22.07 -21.55
CA SER A 133 27.86 -22.45 -21.93
C SER A 133 27.12 -21.43 -22.80
N TRP A 134 27.76 -20.31 -23.15
CA TRP A 134 27.14 -19.22 -23.92
C TRP A 134 28.10 -18.58 -24.94
N GLY A 135 27.53 -17.83 -25.88
CA GLY A 135 28.31 -17.14 -26.92
C GLY A 135 29.07 -18.10 -27.83
N CYS A 136 28.62 -19.36 -27.92
CA CYS A 136 29.27 -20.39 -28.71
C CYS A 136 29.05 -20.17 -30.20
N THR A 137 30.12 -19.90 -30.94
CA THR A 137 30.09 -19.82 -32.41
C THR A 137 30.78 -21.05 -33.00
N THR A 138 30.08 -21.78 -33.86
CA THR A 138 30.63 -22.93 -34.57
C THR A 138 31.24 -22.47 -35.89
N LEU A 139 32.56 -22.48 -35.98
CA LEU A 139 33.31 -22.24 -37.21
C LEU A 139 33.49 -23.57 -37.96
N LYS A 140 32.98 -23.64 -39.20
CA LYS A 140 33.25 -24.76 -40.12
C LYS A 140 34.54 -24.46 -40.88
N ILE A 141 35.59 -25.22 -40.62
CA ILE A 141 36.85 -25.12 -41.38
C ILE A 141 36.77 -26.14 -42.51
N GLY A 142 36.88 -25.68 -43.76
CA GLY A 142 36.32 -26.31 -44.96
C GLY A 142 36.51 -27.83 -45.13
N GLY A 143 35.45 -28.46 -45.67
CA GLY A 143 35.42 -29.75 -46.40
C GLY A 143 35.81 -31.03 -45.65
N LEU A 144 36.92 -31.03 -44.91
CA LEU A 144 37.54 -32.21 -44.30
C LEU A 144 37.92 -32.06 -42.82
N PHE A 145 37.89 -30.86 -42.24
CA PHE A 145 38.56 -30.57 -40.94
C PHE A 145 37.64 -30.33 -39.72
N GLY A 146 36.39 -30.78 -39.79
CA GLY A 146 35.48 -30.74 -38.64
C GLY A 146 34.97 -29.34 -38.27
N THR A 147 34.21 -29.27 -37.18
CA THR A 147 33.58 -28.04 -36.66
C THR A 147 34.22 -27.63 -35.34
N ILE A 148 34.64 -26.38 -35.23
CA ILE A 148 35.20 -25.83 -33.98
C ILE A 148 34.16 -24.92 -33.33
N THR A 149 33.74 -25.24 -32.12
CA THR A 149 32.86 -24.39 -31.32
C THR A 149 33.71 -23.54 -30.37
N VAL A 150 33.68 -22.21 -30.54
CA VAL A 150 34.35 -21.26 -29.66
C VAL A 150 33.30 -20.60 -28.79
N CYS A 151 33.34 -20.84 -27.48
CA CYS A 151 32.42 -20.24 -26.50
C CYS A 151 33.12 -19.14 -25.69
N SER A 152 32.34 -18.19 -25.19
CA SER A 152 32.85 -17.23 -24.22
C SER A 152 33.22 -17.94 -22.92
N ARG A 153 34.33 -17.56 -22.30
CA ARG A 153 34.84 -18.18 -21.07
C ARG A 153 34.47 -17.41 -19.82
N ASP A 154 34.03 -16.16 -19.96
CA ASP A 154 33.58 -15.35 -18.84
C ASP A 154 32.16 -15.73 -18.45
N GLY A 155 31.77 -15.56 -17.19
CA GLY A 155 30.38 -15.65 -16.78
C GLY A 155 29.55 -14.50 -17.33
N GLN A 156 28.30 -14.76 -17.70
CA GLN A 156 27.39 -13.67 -18.12
C GLN A 156 26.95 -12.83 -16.93
N ILE A 157 26.56 -11.60 -17.24
CA ILE A 157 25.87 -10.72 -16.30
C ILE A 157 24.49 -11.31 -15.99
N GLY A 158 24.07 -11.28 -14.74
CA GLY A 158 22.71 -11.63 -14.35
C GLY A 158 21.67 -10.65 -14.91
N GLN A 159 20.43 -11.10 -15.07
CA GLN A 159 19.34 -10.24 -15.54
C GLN A 159 18.89 -9.26 -14.46
N THR A 160 18.24 -8.16 -14.87
CA THR A 160 17.60 -7.22 -13.94
C THR A 160 16.52 -7.91 -13.12
N GLY A 161 16.36 -7.53 -11.85
CA GLY A 161 15.23 -7.97 -11.02
C GLY A 161 13.89 -7.46 -11.54
N ASN A 162 12.79 -8.15 -11.22
CA ASN A 162 11.48 -7.74 -11.69
C ASN A 162 11.00 -6.45 -11.02
N THR A 163 10.14 -5.70 -11.70
CA THR A 163 9.49 -4.52 -11.09
C THR A 163 8.47 -4.98 -10.03
N GLY A 164 8.42 -4.26 -8.90
CA GLY A 164 7.43 -4.47 -7.86
C GLY A 164 6.00 -4.21 -8.33
N GLU A 165 5.04 -4.93 -7.76
CA GLU A 165 3.62 -4.64 -7.96
C GLU A 165 3.21 -3.27 -7.39
N GLY A 166 2.25 -2.63 -8.07
CA GLY A 166 1.71 -1.34 -7.65
C GLY A 166 0.93 -1.42 -6.33
N GLY A 167 0.94 -0.33 -5.57
CA GLY A 167 0.19 -0.19 -4.33
C GLY A 167 -1.32 -0.17 -4.57
N ARG A 168 -2.08 -0.54 -3.54
CA ARG A 168 -3.56 -0.58 -3.61
C ARG A 168 -4.14 0.83 -3.65
N GLN A 169 -5.15 1.03 -4.48
CA GLN A 169 -5.92 2.27 -4.49
C GLN A 169 -6.66 2.47 -3.16
N GLY A 170 -6.71 3.71 -2.68
CA GLY A 170 -7.51 4.09 -1.52
C GLY A 170 -9.01 4.05 -1.81
N ALA A 171 -9.81 3.67 -0.81
CA ALA A 171 -11.26 3.70 -0.90
C ALA A 171 -11.82 5.13 -1.02
N PRO A 172 -12.86 5.34 -1.83
CA PRO A 172 -13.55 6.63 -1.90
C PRO A 172 -14.31 6.91 -0.60
N SER A 173 -14.50 8.18 -0.29
CA SER A 173 -15.37 8.61 0.81
C SER A 173 -16.84 8.43 0.44
N GLY A 174 -17.65 8.03 1.44
CA GLY A 174 -19.10 8.13 1.39
C GLY A 174 -19.60 9.57 1.31
N LYS A 175 -20.87 9.71 0.94
CA LYS A 175 -21.60 10.97 0.85
C LYS A 175 -21.91 11.53 2.23
N ILE A 176 -21.77 12.83 2.41
CA ILE A 176 -22.13 13.54 3.63
C ILE A 176 -23.28 14.51 3.31
N VAL A 177 -24.39 14.38 4.03
CA VAL A 177 -25.57 15.26 3.90
C VAL A 177 -25.87 15.86 5.26
N ILE A 178 -25.94 17.19 5.34
CA ILE A 178 -26.32 17.90 6.55
C ILE A 178 -27.48 18.84 6.22
N THR A 179 -28.67 18.43 6.68
CA THR A 179 -29.89 19.20 6.56
C THR A 179 -30.19 19.88 7.90
N ALA A 180 -30.09 21.21 7.94
CA ALA A 180 -30.42 22.02 9.11
C ALA A 180 -30.76 23.47 8.74
N ALA A 181 -31.60 24.11 9.55
CA ALA A 181 -31.98 25.51 9.35
C ALA A 181 -30.93 26.49 9.88
N ALA A 182 -30.18 26.11 10.91
CA ALA A 182 -29.14 26.94 11.51
C ALA A 182 -28.13 26.11 12.31
N ILE A 183 -26.94 26.67 12.49
CA ILE A 183 -25.93 26.23 13.45
C ILE A 183 -25.61 27.36 14.44
N GLU A 184 -25.79 27.09 15.72
CA GLU A 184 -25.62 28.04 16.83
C GLU A 184 -24.52 27.61 17.80
N GLY A 185 -24.17 28.50 18.74
CA GLY A 185 -23.15 28.27 19.76
C GLY A 185 -21.76 28.80 19.37
N ASP A 186 -20.85 28.72 20.33
CA ASP A 186 -19.48 29.24 20.23
C ASP A 186 -18.48 28.19 19.73
N GLY A 187 -18.89 26.92 19.69
CA GLY A 187 -18.11 25.80 19.16
C GLY A 187 -17.97 25.83 17.63
N LYS A 188 -17.38 24.77 17.09
CA LYS A 188 -17.07 24.63 15.66
C LYS A 188 -17.36 23.22 15.19
N LEU A 189 -18.00 23.10 14.03
CA LEU A 189 -18.12 21.83 13.33
C LEU A 189 -17.19 21.83 12.13
N VAL A 190 -16.27 20.87 12.08
CA VAL A 190 -15.35 20.66 10.96
C VAL A 190 -15.70 19.34 10.29
N VAL A 191 -16.03 19.39 9.00
CA VAL A 191 -16.41 18.22 8.20
C VAL A 191 -15.37 18.03 7.09
N ILE A 192 -14.68 16.90 7.12
CA ILE A 192 -13.65 16.55 6.15
C ILE A 192 -14.07 15.27 5.44
N GLY A 193 -14.65 15.44 4.25
CA GLY A 193 -14.97 14.35 3.36
C GLY A 193 -13.76 13.86 2.58
N ASN A 194 -12.66 13.49 3.24
CA ASN A 194 -11.45 13.05 2.55
C ASN A 194 -11.55 11.62 2.03
N GLY A 195 -10.95 11.34 0.86
CA GLY A 195 -10.73 9.95 0.44
C GLY A 195 -9.65 9.24 1.27
N GLN A 196 -9.60 7.91 1.21
CA GLN A 196 -8.54 7.14 1.88
C GLN A 196 -7.20 7.33 1.17
N SER A 197 -6.11 7.41 1.93
CA SER A 197 -4.75 7.42 1.37
C SER A 197 -4.45 6.16 0.55
N GLY A 198 -3.66 6.27 -0.51
CA GLY A 198 -3.19 5.11 -1.30
C GLY A 198 -2.22 4.22 -0.51
N GLY A 199 -2.22 2.92 -0.85
CA GLY A 199 -1.32 1.92 -0.28
C GLY A 199 0.11 2.00 -0.82
N LYS A 200 1.08 1.47 -0.07
CA LYS A 200 2.48 1.40 -0.50
C LYS A 200 2.66 0.33 -1.59
N GLY A 201 3.51 0.62 -2.59
CA GLY A 201 3.92 -0.33 -3.63
C GLY A 201 4.89 -1.41 -3.12
N GLN A 202 4.95 -2.54 -3.81
CA GLN A 202 5.83 -3.65 -3.46
C GLN A 202 7.31 -3.30 -3.70
N GLN A 203 8.23 -3.93 -2.95
CA GLN A 203 9.65 -3.83 -3.26
C GLN A 203 10.00 -4.47 -4.62
N GLY A 204 10.92 -3.85 -5.37
CA GLY A 204 11.46 -4.42 -6.59
C GLY A 204 12.25 -5.72 -6.34
N GLY A 205 12.39 -6.57 -7.34
CA GLY A 205 13.03 -7.87 -7.21
C GLY A 205 14.55 -7.79 -7.14
N LYS A 206 15.18 -8.79 -6.51
CA LYS A 206 16.64 -8.92 -6.53
C LYS A 206 17.14 -9.11 -7.98
N GLY A 207 18.29 -8.54 -8.31
CA GLY A 207 18.98 -8.83 -9.56
C GLY A 207 19.37 -10.31 -9.66
N GLY A 208 19.39 -10.84 -10.88
CA GLY A 208 19.93 -12.17 -11.12
C GLY A 208 21.40 -12.24 -10.74
N ASP A 209 21.84 -13.34 -10.18
CA ASP A 209 23.26 -13.52 -9.90
C ASP A 209 24.07 -13.60 -11.20
N GLY A 210 25.34 -13.22 -11.18
CA GLY A 210 26.23 -13.46 -12.32
C GLY A 210 26.44 -14.94 -12.61
N GLY A 211 26.98 -15.27 -13.79
CA GLY A 211 27.47 -16.62 -14.09
C GLY A 211 28.88 -16.85 -13.53
N ARG A 212 29.25 -18.09 -13.20
CA ARG A 212 30.64 -18.41 -12.87
C ARG A 212 31.51 -18.37 -14.13
N GLY A 213 32.75 -17.91 -14.03
CA GLY A 213 33.71 -18.05 -15.12
C GLY A 213 34.09 -19.50 -15.41
N ALA A 214 34.47 -19.81 -16.66
CA ALA A 214 34.92 -21.12 -17.07
C ALA A 214 36.31 -21.42 -16.49
N ASN A 215 36.53 -22.64 -16.02
CA ASN A 215 37.84 -23.04 -15.52
C ASN A 215 38.92 -22.97 -16.62
N GLY A 216 40.15 -22.70 -16.17
CA GLY A 216 41.35 -22.80 -16.98
C GLY A 216 41.53 -24.21 -17.56
N THR A 217 42.17 -24.30 -18.72
CA THR A 217 42.51 -25.59 -19.35
C THR A 217 44.01 -25.75 -19.49
N ASN A 218 44.49 -26.95 -19.19
CA ASN A 218 45.90 -27.32 -19.33
C ASN A 218 46.13 -27.84 -20.73
N ARG A 219 46.59 -26.97 -21.63
CA ARG A 219 46.86 -27.35 -23.01
C ARG A 219 48.06 -26.59 -23.58
N GLY A 220 49.21 -26.65 -22.91
CA GLY A 220 50.48 -26.20 -23.46
C GLY A 220 51.42 -27.36 -23.85
N GLY A 221 52.10 -27.27 -24.99
CA GLY A 221 53.56 -27.44 -24.99
C GLY A 221 54.25 -28.82 -25.09
N ASP A 222 53.62 -29.90 -25.57
CA ASP A 222 54.38 -31.09 -26.06
C ASP A 222 53.59 -31.86 -27.15
N VAL A 223 54.29 -32.62 -28.00
CA VAL A 223 53.77 -33.66 -28.90
C VAL A 223 52.93 -34.69 -28.13
N PHE A 224 53.25 -34.96 -26.86
CA PHE A 224 52.43 -35.77 -25.96
C PHE A 224 51.17 -35.05 -25.45
N CYS A 225 51.11 -33.71 -25.57
CA CYS A 225 50.01 -32.85 -25.15
C CYS A 225 49.14 -32.36 -26.33
N ASN A 226 49.22 -33.04 -27.48
CA ASN A 226 48.34 -32.88 -28.65
C ASN A 226 48.35 -31.47 -29.31
N GLY A 227 49.49 -30.76 -29.27
CA GLY A 227 49.76 -29.63 -30.15
C GLY A 227 49.04 -28.30 -29.84
N SER A 228 48.35 -28.19 -28.71
CA SER A 228 47.78 -26.91 -28.27
C SER A 228 48.89 -26.01 -27.70
N GLN A 229 48.98 -24.78 -28.21
CA GLN A 229 50.16 -23.92 -28.01
C GLN A 229 50.09 -22.99 -26.80
N THR A 230 48.97 -22.87 -26.09
CA THR A 230 48.88 -21.95 -24.95
C THR A 230 47.99 -22.47 -23.83
N PRO A 231 48.47 -22.50 -22.57
CA PRO A 231 47.60 -22.64 -21.41
C PRO A 231 46.55 -21.53 -21.37
N LEU A 232 45.35 -21.84 -20.89
CA LEU A 232 44.26 -20.87 -20.80
C LEU A 232 43.90 -20.64 -19.33
N ASN A 233 43.96 -19.38 -18.87
CA ASN A 233 43.57 -18.94 -17.52
C ASN A 233 42.07 -19.15 -17.27
N GLY A 234 41.61 -19.08 -16.02
CA GLY A 234 40.18 -19.06 -15.72
C GLY A 234 39.49 -17.84 -16.35
N GLY A 235 38.28 -18.01 -16.87
CA GLY A 235 37.45 -16.88 -17.32
C GLY A 235 36.92 -16.08 -16.13
N ALA A 236 36.66 -14.79 -16.32
CA ALA A 236 36.16 -13.93 -15.27
C ALA A 236 34.74 -14.35 -14.83
N GLY A 237 34.40 -14.09 -13.57
CA GLY A 237 33.04 -14.24 -13.07
C GLY A 237 32.14 -13.16 -13.63
N GLY A 238 30.90 -13.52 -13.89
CA GLY A 238 29.85 -12.61 -14.33
C GLY A 238 29.45 -11.64 -13.22
N ARG A 239 29.14 -10.42 -13.61
CA ARG A 239 28.55 -9.42 -12.72
C ARG A 239 27.13 -9.84 -12.32
N GLY A 240 26.71 -9.54 -11.09
CA GLY A 240 25.29 -9.56 -10.76
C GLY A 240 24.48 -8.60 -11.63
N GLY A 241 23.23 -8.97 -11.90
CA GLY A 241 22.24 -8.11 -12.53
C GLY A 241 21.78 -7.00 -11.60
N PRO A 242 21.29 -5.88 -12.14
CA PRO A 242 20.77 -4.80 -11.32
C PRO A 242 19.47 -5.20 -10.61
N GLY A 243 19.18 -4.57 -9.47
CA GLY A 243 17.89 -4.73 -8.79
C GLY A 243 16.72 -4.20 -9.63
N GLY A 244 15.53 -4.72 -9.36
CA GLY A 244 14.29 -4.29 -9.98
C GLY A 244 13.80 -2.94 -9.45
N ILE A 245 12.92 -2.29 -10.20
CA ILE A 245 12.27 -1.04 -9.79
C ILE A 245 11.20 -1.36 -8.75
N GLY A 246 11.08 -0.57 -7.69
CA GLY A 246 9.95 -0.68 -6.74
C GLY A 246 8.61 -0.39 -7.43
N GLY A 247 7.53 -0.99 -6.93
CA GLY A 247 6.20 -0.76 -7.48
C GLY A 247 5.71 0.67 -7.25
N THR A 248 4.90 1.20 -8.17
CA THR A 248 4.29 2.53 -8.01
C THR A 248 3.33 2.55 -6.82
N GLY A 249 3.29 3.63 -6.05
CA GLY A 249 2.31 3.79 -4.97
C GLY A 249 0.86 3.82 -5.48
N GLY A 250 -0.09 3.40 -4.64
CA GLY A 250 -1.51 3.42 -5.00
C GLY A 250 -2.08 4.83 -5.15
N ILE A 251 -3.12 4.99 -5.96
CA ILE A 251 -3.85 6.26 -6.09
C ILE A 251 -4.70 6.49 -4.83
N GLY A 252 -4.79 7.74 -4.35
CA GLY A 252 -5.70 8.09 -3.26
C GLY A 252 -7.18 7.95 -3.65
N GLY A 253 -8.05 7.70 -2.66
CA GLY A 253 -9.49 7.62 -2.86
C GLY A 253 -10.13 8.96 -3.20
N ALA A 254 -11.31 8.95 -3.83
CA ALA A 254 -12.05 10.18 -4.08
C ALA A 254 -12.58 10.81 -2.78
N GLY A 255 -12.60 12.14 -2.72
CA GLY A 255 -13.29 12.89 -1.66
C GLY A 255 -14.81 12.73 -1.73
N ALA A 256 -15.49 13.11 -0.64
CA ALA A 256 -16.93 12.99 -0.47
C ALA A 256 -17.70 13.94 -1.39
N GLU A 257 -18.89 13.52 -1.78
CA GLU A 257 -19.95 14.48 -2.10
C GLU A 257 -20.52 15.02 -0.78
N ILE A 258 -20.39 16.32 -0.55
CA ILE A 258 -20.93 17.02 0.63
C ILE A 258 -22.09 17.91 0.19
N VAL A 259 -23.27 17.64 0.74
CA VAL A 259 -24.49 18.38 0.49
C VAL A 259 -24.95 19.03 1.79
N LEU A 260 -25.10 20.35 1.78
CA LEU A 260 -25.51 21.13 2.94
C LEU A 260 -26.82 21.84 2.63
N SER A 261 -27.66 22.07 3.63
CA SER A 261 -28.79 22.99 3.46
C SER A 261 -28.30 24.39 3.09
N SER A 262 -29.01 25.05 2.17
CA SER A 262 -28.80 26.45 1.77
C SER A 262 -28.83 27.41 2.96
N ALA A 263 -29.59 27.08 4.00
CA ALA A 263 -29.67 27.84 5.24
C ALA A 263 -28.33 27.89 6.02
N LEU A 264 -27.42 26.94 5.79
CA LEU A 264 -26.10 26.90 6.42
C LEU A 264 -25.02 27.69 5.64
N GLN A 265 -25.34 28.22 4.46
CA GLN A 265 -24.35 28.82 3.56
C GLN A 265 -23.57 29.98 4.22
N GLU A 266 -24.26 30.86 4.94
CA GLU A 266 -23.62 32.01 5.62
C GLU A 266 -22.71 31.57 6.78
N ALA A 267 -23.04 30.45 7.43
CA ALA A 267 -22.26 29.88 8.52
C ALA A 267 -21.08 29.01 8.06
N THR A 268 -21.01 28.72 6.75
CA THR A 268 -20.10 27.74 6.18
C THR A 268 -18.91 28.39 5.48
N ARG A 269 -17.70 27.85 5.73
CA ARG A 269 -16.55 28.04 4.84
C ARG A 269 -16.11 26.74 4.21
N THR A 270 -15.99 26.77 2.89
CA THR A 270 -15.53 25.66 2.06
C THR A 270 -14.05 25.79 1.75
N TYR A 271 -13.34 24.67 1.73
CA TYR A 271 -11.93 24.60 1.36
C TYR A 271 -11.73 23.51 0.30
N ASP A 272 -11.02 23.85 -0.77
CA ASP A 272 -10.70 22.90 -1.85
C ASP A 272 -9.63 21.89 -1.40
N THR A 273 -8.66 22.38 -0.61
CA THR A 273 -7.60 21.58 -0.02
C THR A 273 -7.41 21.99 1.43
N ILE A 274 -7.59 21.03 2.32
CA ILE A 274 -7.07 21.12 3.68
C ILE A 274 -5.78 20.32 3.70
N ASP A 275 -4.69 20.93 4.15
CA ASP A 275 -3.52 20.15 4.54
C ASP A 275 -3.96 19.21 5.67
N LEU A 276 -3.99 17.91 5.45
CA LEU A 276 -4.44 16.97 6.48
C LEU A 276 -3.49 16.98 7.70
N GLY A 277 -2.25 17.47 7.53
CA GLY A 277 -1.33 17.75 8.63
C GLY A 277 -1.72 18.96 9.50
N TRP A 278 -2.46 19.92 8.94
CA TRP A 278 -3.02 21.05 9.71
C TRP A 278 -4.05 20.59 10.76
N LEU A 279 -4.80 19.52 10.45
CA LEU A 279 -5.79 18.96 11.37
C LEU A 279 -5.18 18.20 12.55
N SER A 280 -3.95 17.71 12.43
CA SER A 280 -3.28 16.99 13.51
C SER A 280 -2.54 17.94 14.47
N SER A 281 -2.17 19.15 14.03
CA SER A 281 -1.46 20.12 14.87
C SER A 281 -2.39 21.07 15.63
N MET A 282 -3.50 21.53 15.03
CA MET A 282 -4.45 22.51 15.60
C MET A 282 -3.75 23.56 16.48
N GLU A 283 -2.64 24.14 16.00
CA GLU A 283 -1.87 25.07 16.84
C GLU A 283 -2.67 26.37 17.07
N ALA A 284 -2.32 27.11 18.12
CA ALA A 284 -3.05 28.33 18.51
C ALA A 284 -3.15 29.37 17.37
N ALA A 285 -2.17 29.42 16.46
CA ALA A 285 -2.19 30.30 15.29
C ALA A 285 -3.27 29.90 14.24
N GLU A 286 -3.74 28.67 14.29
CA GLU A 286 -4.70 28.09 13.35
C GLU A 286 -6.14 28.19 13.86
N ALA A 287 -6.32 28.28 15.19
CA ALA A 287 -7.59 28.60 15.82
C ALA A 287 -8.16 29.96 15.36
N GLU A 288 -7.31 30.91 14.96
CA GLU A 288 -7.74 32.20 14.42
C GLU A 288 -8.45 32.05 13.06
N LYS A 289 -8.07 31.08 12.23
CA LYS A 289 -8.79 30.77 10.98
C LYS A 289 -10.19 30.23 11.25
N LEU A 290 -10.35 29.50 12.37
CA LEU A 290 -11.63 28.97 12.82
C LEU A 290 -12.48 30.03 13.56
N ALA A 291 -11.88 31.11 14.06
CA ALA A 291 -12.57 32.10 14.89
C ALA A 291 -13.77 32.77 14.19
N SER A 292 -13.75 32.86 12.86
CA SER A 292 -14.80 33.53 12.08
C SER A 292 -15.88 32.60 11.49
N VAL A 293 -15.76 31.29 11.65
CA VAL A 293 -16.61 30.31 10.94
C VAL A 293 -17.26 29.36 11.94
N ARG A 294 -18.53 28.98 11.75
CA ARG A 294 -19.18 27.95 12.61
C ARG A 294 -19.09 26.55 12.01
N LEU A 295 -19.20 26.46 10.69
CA LEU A 295 -19.12 25.21 9.93
C LEU A 295 -17.98 25.30 8.90
N MET A 296 -16.98 24.44 9.03
CA MET A 296 -15.91 24.30 8.06
C MET A 296 -16.07 22.99 7.30
N VAL A 297 -15.95 23.04 5.97
CA VAL A 297 -16.19 21.89 5.11
C VAL A 297 -15.09 21.77 4.06
N ALA A 298 -14.56 20.57 3.88
CA ALA A 298 -13.69 20.24 2.77
C ALA A 298 -13.93 18.82 2.29
N ALA A 299 -13.67 18.57 1.00
CA ALA A 299 -13.77 17.25 0.40
C ALA A 299 -12.50 16.91 -0.39
N PRO A 300 -11.30 16.93 0.22
CA PRO A 300 -10.07 16.62 -0.51
C PRO A 300 -10.06 15.14 -0.95
N GLY A 301 -9.32 14.83 -2.00
CA GLY A 301 -8.99 13.43 -2.29
C GLY A 301 -8.09 12.84 -1.20
N GLY A 302 -7.97 11.51 -1.20
CA GLY A 302 -6.99 10.82 -0.39
C GLY A 302 -5.56 11.12 -0.84
N LEU A 303 -4.61 11.00 0.10
CA LEU A 303 -3.19 11.16 -0.21
C LEU A 303 -2.70 10.04 -1.13
N PHE A 304 -1.61 10.28 -1.83
CA PHE A 304 -0.98 9.25 -2.66
C PHE A 304 -0.36 8.12 -1.82
N GLY A 305 -0.27 6.95 -2.42
CA GLY A 305 0.51 5.82 -1.93
C GLY A 305 2.00 6.04 -2.11
N ILE A 306 2.79 5.46 -1.22
CA ILE A 306 4.25 5.57 -1.26
C ILE A 306 4.79 4.56 -2.27
N GLY A 307 5.76 4.96 -3.10
CA GLY A 307 6.48 4.04 -3.98
C GLY A 307 7.19 2.93 -3.21
N GLY A 308 7.28 1.74 -3.82
CA GLY A 308 8.01 0.60 -3.28
C GLY A 308 9.51 0.85 -3.21
N GLU A 309 10.18 0.13 -2.31
CA GLU A 309 11.64 0.21 -2.20
C GLU A 309 12.31 -0.38 -3.45
N PRO A 310 13.54 0.07 -3.78
CA PRO A 310 14.32 -0.55 -4.83
C PRO A 310 14.61 -2.02 -4.54
N GLY A 311 14.71 -2.82 -5.60
CA GLY A 311 15.22 -4.18 -5.51
C GLY A 311 16.70 -4.23 -5.18
N THR A 312 17.14 -5.34 -4.60
CA THR A 312 18.54 -5.53 -4.23
C THR A 312 19.39 -5.95 -5.44
N PRO A 313 20.68 -5.58 -5.51
CA PRO A 313 21.53 -6.04 -6.59
C PRO A 313 21.72 -7.56 -6.55
N GLY A 314 21.89 -8.18 -7.72
CA GLY A 314 22.35 -9.56 -7.83
C GLY A 314 23.81 -9.70 -7.39
N ASP A 315 24.18 -10.90 -6.96
CA ASP A 315 25.56 -11.16 -6.52
C ASP A 315 26.46 -11.44 -7.71
N GLY A 316 27.68 -10.92 -7.68
CA GLY A 316 28.73 -11.39 -8.58
C GLY A 316 29.11 -12.83 -8.23
N LYS A 317 29.54 -13.63 -9.23
CA LYS A 317 30.05 -14.98 -8.98
C LYS A 317 31.57 -15.05 -9.12
N ALA A 318 32.16 -16.09 -8.54
CA ALA A 318 33.58 -16.35 -8.67
C ALA A 318 34.00 -16.50 -10.14
N GLY A 319 35.26 -16.17 -10.43
CA GLY A 319 35.88 -16.57 -11.69
C GLY A 319 36.06 -18.08 -11.79
N GLY A 320 36.52 -18.51 -12.96
CA GLY A 320 36.95 -19.88 -13.16
C GLY A 320 38.23 -20.19 -12.38
N ASP A 321 38.36 -21.43 -11.92
CA ASP A 321 39.59 -21.90 -11.28
C ASP A 321 40.76 -21.86 -12.28
N PRO A 322 42.02 -21.74 -11.83
CA PRO A 322 43.17 -21.86 -12.72
C PRO A 322 43.22 -23.26 -13.34
N GLY A 323 43.93 -23.41 -14.46
CA GLY A 323 44.23 -24.72 -15.02
C GLY A 323 45.14 -25.49 -14.06
N LYS A 324 44.83 -26.77 -13.77
CA LYS A 324 45.68 -27.60 -12.89
C LYS A 324 47.09 -27.73 -13.49
N GLY A 325 48.11 -27.12 -12.89
CA GLY A 325 49.50 -27.26 -13.37
C GLY A 325 49.87 -28.73 -13.62
N GLY A 326 50.07 -29.09 -14.88
CA GLY A 326 50.57 -30.39 -15.30
C GLY A 326 51.94 -30.23 -15.96
N HIS A 327 52.55 -31.36 -16.35
CA HIS A 327 53.83 -31.36 -17.07
C HIS A 327 53.80 -30.55 -18.39
N CYS A 328 52.60 -30.33 -18.93
CA CYS A 328 52.29 -29.52 -20.12
C CYS A 328 52.10 -28.00 -19.83
N GLY A 329 52.22 -27.54 -18.58
CA GLY A 329 51.83 -26.18 -18.19
C GLY A 329 50.30 -25.98 -18.13
N GLY A 330 49.84 -25.27 -17.10
CA GLY A 330 48.44 -24.88 -16.90
C GLY A 330 48.28 -23.37 -16.94
N GLY A 331 47.08 -22.87 -17.23
CA GLY A 331 46.79 -21.44 -17.05
C GLY A 331 46.93 -21.14 -15.56
N SER A 332 47.93 -20.35 -15.18
CA SER A 332 48.31 -20.18 -13.77
C SER A 332 47.28 -19.39 -12.97
N ASP A 333 46.49 -18.56 -13.64
CA ASP A 333 45.70 -17.54 -12.95
C ASP A 333 44.20 -17.90 -12.93
N PRO A 334 43.54 -17.83 -11.76
CA PRO A 334 42.09 -17.85 -11.70
C PRO A 334 41.51 -16.65 -12.44
N GLY A 335 40.26 -16.79 -12.87
CA GLY A 335 39.50 -15.63 -13.32
C GLY A 335 39.18 -14.68 -12.17
N ALA A 336 39.12 -13.38 -12.46
CA ALA A 336 38.67 -12.40 -11.48
C ALA A 336 37.21 -12.69 -11.07
N PRO A 337 36.84 -12.51 -9.78
CA PRO A 337 35.45 -12.60 -9.36
C PRO A 337 34.62 -11.47 -10.00
N GLY A 338 33.37 -11.77 -10.33
CA GLY A 338 32.39 -10.77 -10.73
C GLY A 338 32.02 -9.87 -9.56
N ARG A 339 31.70 -8.61 -9.87
CA ARG A 339 31.19 -7.64 -8.89
C ARG A 339 29.66 -7.73 -8.75
N PRO A 340 29.07 -7.26 -7.63
CA PRO A 340 27.62 -7.11 -7.52
C PRO A 340 27.01 -6.22 -8.62
N GLY A 341 25.71 -6.40 -8.83
CA GLY A 341 24.90 -5.51 -9.66
C GLY A 341 24.74 -4.11 -9.05
N ASP A 342 24.03 -3.24 -9.76
CA ASP A 342 23.61 -1.95 -9.21
C ASP A 342 22.29 -2.13 -8.42
N PRO A 343 22.05 -1.35 -7.35
CA PRO A 343 20.74 -1.32 -6.71
C PRO A 343 19.64 -0.96 -7.71
N GLY A 344 18.41 -1.43 -7.45
CA GLY A 344 17.24 -1.01 -8.21
C GLY A 344 16.90 0.46 -8.00
N GLN A 345 15.79 0.89 -8.62
CA GLN A 345 15.25 2.23 -8.42
C GLN A 345 14.03 2.19 -7.51
N LYS A 346 13.86 3.22 -6.67
CA LYS A 346 12.64 3.38 -5.89
C LYS A 346 11.45 3.54 -6.85
N GLY A 347 10.32 2.93 -6.52
CA GLY A 347 9.07 3.15 -7.23
C GLY A 347 8.62 4.61 -7.11
N SER A 348 7.87 5.10 -8.11
CA SER A 348 7.24 6.41 -8.01
C SER A 348 6.13 6.38 -6.97
N ASP A 349 5.90 7.51 -6.30
CA ASP A 349 4.69 7.69 -5.51
C ASP A 349 3.44 7.65 -6.41
N GLY A 350 2.29 7.34 -5.83
CA GLY A 350 1.01 7.37 -6.52
C GLY A 350 0.53 8.80 -6.81
N SER A 351 -0.68 8.93 -7.32
CA SER A 351 -1.34 10.24 -7.46
C SER A 351 -2.32 10.51 -6.32
N LEU A 352 -2.58 11.79 -6.04
CA LEU A 352 -3.68 12.20 -5.18
C LEU A 352 -5.01 11.69 -5.75
N GLY A 353 -5.95 11.40 -4.84
CA GLY A 353 -7.34 11.15 -5.24
C GLY A 353 -8.00 12.43 -5.77
N PRO A 354 -9.05 12.31 -6.60
CA PRO A 354 -9.82 13.47 -7.01
C PRO A 354 -10.55 14.07 -5.80
N ALA A 355 -10.61 15.40 -5.75
CA ALA A 355 -11.44 16.11 -4.79
C ALA A 355 -12.93 15.76 -5.03
N GLY A 356 -13.69 15.71 -3.94
CA GLY A 356 -15.13 15.60 -3.96
C GLY A 356 -15.80 16.93 -4.31
N SER A 357 -17.13 16.96 -4.21
CA SER A 357 -17.91 18.17 -4.49
C SER A 357 -18.59 18.67 -3.22
N ILE A 358 -18.69 19.99 -3.08
CA ILE A 358 -19.42 20.64 -1.99
C ILE A 358 -20.51 21.49 -2.62
N ARG A 359 -21.77 21.32 -2.22
CA ARG A 359 -22.88 22.12 -2.70
C ARG A 359 -23.95 22.37 -1.65
N PHE A 360 -24.76 23.39 -1.91
CA PHE A 360 -25.86 23.81 -1.07
C PHE A 360 -27.19 23.51 -1.79
N GLU A 361 -28.13 22.90 -1.08
CA GLU A 361 -29.47 22.52 -1.57
C GLU A 361 -30.58 23.07 -0.67
#